data_AF-A0AAE9JH43-F1
#
_entry.id   AF-A0AAE9JH43-F1
#
_cell.length_a   1.000
_cell.length_b   1.000
_cell.length_c   1.000
_cell.angle_alpha   90.00
_cell.angle_beta   90.00
_cell.angle_gamma   90.00
#
_symmetry.space_group_name_H-M   'P 1'
#
loop_
_entity.id
_entity.type
_entity.pdbx_description
1 polymer ?
#
loop_
_entity_poly.entity_id
_entity_poly.type
_entity_poly.pdbx_seq_one_letter_code
_entity_poly.pdbx_strand_id
1 'polypeptide(L)'
;MEHRTFILTISILLLLNVGVESRTIVVYNNCPFLNWPGVLGPGNPEGEGFRLDTWTAKNLNAVDDWNGKIWARTGCDEYFNCETGTCL
;
A
#
# COMPACT_ATOMS: atom_id res chain seq x y z
N MET A 1 7.24 23.57 -41.07
CA MET A 1 6.87 24.01 -39.71
C MET A 1 6.63 22.80 -38.81
N GLU A 2 5.97 21.76 -39.31
CA GLU A 2 5.69 20.46 -38.65
C GLU A 2 6.84 19.83 -37.84
N HIS A 3 8.04 19.69 -38.41
CA HIS A 3 9.16 19.02 -37.71
C HIS A 3 9.66 19.76 -36.48
N ARG A 4 9.65 21.11 -36.49
CA ARG A 4 10.10 21.90 -35.33
C ARG A 4 9.08 21.81 -34.21
N THR A 5 7.79 21.83 -34.54
CA THR A 5 6.70 21.60 -33.59
C THR A 5 6.78 20.21 -32.97
N PHE A 6 7.05 19.18 -33.78
CA PHE A 6 7.17 17.79 -33.32
C PHE A 6 8.38 17.56 -32.39
N ILE A 7 9.51 18.20 -32.70
CA ILE A 7 10.70 18.16 -31.85
C ILE A 7 10.45 18.90 -30.52
N LEU A 8 9.77 20.04 -30.57
CA LEU A 8 9.42 20.83 -29.37
C LEU A 8 8.44 20.08 -28.47
N THR A 9 7.44 19.39 -29.02
CA THR A 9 6.48 18.59 -28.22
C THR A 9 7.16 17.40 -27.55
N ILE A 10 8.05 16.68 -28.25
CA ILE A 10 8.84 15.58 -27.67
C ILE A 10 9.78 16.09 -26.56
N SER A 11 10.43 17.23 -26.79
CA SER A 11 11.32 17.84 -25.79
C SER A 11 10.57 18.25 -24.53
N ILE A 12 9.36 18.81 -24.67
CA ILE A 12 8.47 19.17 -23.55
C ILE A 12 8.01 17.92 -22.79
N LEU A 13 7.65 16.84 -23.49
CA LEU A 13 7.21 15.59 -22.86
C LEU A 13 8.34 14.93 -22.04
N LEU A 14 9.59 15.02 -22.51
CA LEU A 14 10.77 14.51 -21.80
C LEU A 14 11.11 15.32 -20.53
N LEU A 15 10.73 16.61 -20.50
CA LEU A 15 10.91 17.48 -19.33
C LEU A 15 9.84 17.25 -18.23
N LEU A 16 8.72 16.59 -18.56
CA LEU A 16 7.66 16.23 -17.61
C LEU A 16 7.97 14.89 -16.93
N ASN A 17 9.14 14.75 -16.31
CA ASN A 17 9.40 13.64 -15.39
C ASN A 17 8.79 13.97 -14.03
N VAL A 18 7.49 13.75 -13.89
CA VAL A 18 6.84 13.73 -12.56
C VAL A 18 7.14 12.37 -11.95
N GLY A 19 8.23 12.28 -11.19
CA GLY A 19 8.53 11.07 -10.44
C GLY A 19 7.48 10.86 -9.36
N VAL A 20 6.67 9.81 -9.47
CA VAL A 20 5.87 9.35 -8.33
C VAL A 20 6.83 8.62 -7.40
N GLU A 21 7.26 9.29 -6.34
CA GLU A 21 8.01 8.62 -5.29
C GLU A 21 7.03 7.71 -4.51
N SER A 22 7.46 6.48 -4.25
CA SER A 22 6.69 5.50 -3.48
C SER A 22 7.61 4.88 -2.44
N ARG A 23 7.02 4.51 -1.31
CA ARG A 23 7.72 3.87 -0.19
C ARG A 23 7.19 2.44 -0.06
N THR A 24 8.10 1.50 0.14
CA THR A 24 7.72 0.12 0.47
C THR A 24 7.74 -0.07 1.98
N ILE A 25 6.58 -0.42 2.54
CA ILE A 25 6.43 -0.84 3.94
C ILE A 25 6.37 -2.36 3.95
N VAL A 26 7.26 -3.01 4.69
CA VAL A 26 7.24 -4.48 4.81
C VAL A 26 6.61 -4.87 6.15
N VAL A 27 5.53 -5.63 6.09
CA VAL A 27 4.81 -6.12 7.27
C VAL A 27 5.15 -7.59 7.49
N TYR A 28 5.81 -7.87 8.61
CA TYR A 28 6.19 -9.23 9.01
C TYR A 28 5.23 -9.78 10.06
N ASN A 29 4.75 -11.01 9.87
CA ASN A 29 4.12 -11.79 10.92
C ASN A 29 5.14 -12.77 11.51
N ASN A 30 5.81 -12.37 12.59
CA ASN A 30 6.69 -13.25 13.35
C ASN A 30 5.99 -13.91 14.53
N CYS A 31 4.66 -14.04 14.49
CA CYS A 31 3.88 -14.72 15.51
C CYS A 31 3.61 -16.17 15.09
N PRO A 32 3.47 -17.11 16.05
CA PRO A 32 3.10 -18.50 15.78
C PRO A 32 1.61 -18.69 15.48
N PHE A 33 0.90 -17.61 15.12
CA PHE A 33 -0.51 -17.62 14.75
C PHE A 33 -0.78 -16.64 13.60
N LEU A 34 -1.90 -16.88 12.92
CA LEU A 34 -2.38 -16.04 11.83
C LEU A 34 -2.74 -14.64 12.34
N ASN A 35 -2.33 -13.62 11.58
CA ASN A 35 -2.79 -12.25 11.75
C ASN A 35 -3.59 -11.79 10.54
N TRP A 36 -4.52 -10.87 10.76
CA TRP A 36 -5.24 -10.14 9.72
C TRP A 36 -4.91 -8.65 9.82
N PRO A 37 -3.75 -8.16 9.32
CA PRO A 37 -3.49 -6.73 9.37
C PRO A 37 -4.59 -5.89 8.71
N GLY A 38 -5.00 -4.82 9.38
CA GLY A 38 -5.85 -3.75 8.83
C GLY A 38 -5.00 -2.61 8.29
N VAL A 39 -5.47 -1.95 7.24
CA VAL A 39 -4.80 -0.80 6.61
C VAL A 39 -5.81 0.32 6.42
N LEU A 40 -5.50 1.52 6.92
CA LEU A 40 -6.31 2.71 6.75
C LEU A 40 -5.43 3.87 6.30
N GLY A 41 -5.80 4.53 5.21
CA GLY A 41 -5.10 5.71 4.73
C GLY A 41 -5.50 6.07 3.31
N PRO A 42 -5.03 7.23 2.81
CA PRO A 42 -5.29 7.66 1.44
C PRO A 42 -4.63 6.72 0.43
N GLY A 43 -5.29 6.47 -0.71
CA GLY A 43 -4.75 5.60 -1.76
C GLY A 43 -4.57 4.13 -1.33
N ASN A 44 -5.35 3.71 -0.33
CA ASN A 44 -5.26 2.45 0.39
C ASN A 44 -4.65 1.27 -0.41
N PRO A 45 -3.41 0.84 -0.10
CA PRO A 45 -2.70 -0.14 -0.93
C PRO A 45 -3.30 -1.55 -0.87
N GLU A 46 -4.14 -1.87 0.11
CA GLU A 46 -4.67 -3.23 0.34
C GLU A 46 -6.15 -3.25 0.74
N GLY A 47 -6.89 -2.16 0.51
CA GLY A 47 -8.28 -2.06 0.97
C GLY A 47 -8.39 -2.23 2.49
N GLU A 48 -9.37 -2.99 2.97
CA GLU A 48 -9.66 -3.09 4.42
C GLU A 48 -8.62 -3.92 5.21
N GLY A 49 -7.65 -4.53 4.53
CA GLY A 49 -6.59 -5.32 5.15
C GLY A 49 -6.32 -6.62 4.41
N PHE A 50 -5.48 -7.45 4.99
CA PHE A 50 -5.04 -8.69 4.36
C PHE A 50 -4.80 -9.80 5.36
N ARG A 51 -4.84 -11.05 4.87
CA ARG A 51 -4.40 -12.23 5.61
C ARG A 51 -2.87 -12.28 5.61
N LEU A 52 -2.25 -12.54 6.76
CA LEU A 52 -0.80 -12.72 6.88
C LEU A 52 -0.47 -13.95 7.73
N ASP A 53 -0.12 -15.05 7.07
CA ASP A 53 0.16 -16.34 7.71
C ASP A 53 1.41 -16.29 8.61
N THR A 54 1.56 -17.30 9.48
CA THR A 54 2.67 -17.40 10.44
C THR A 54 4.03 -17.35 9.74
N TRP A 55 4.95 -16.56 10.27
CA TRP A 55 6.33 -16.44 9.78
C TRP A 55 6.46 -15.95 8.33
N THR A 56 5.45 -15.23 7.84
CA THR A 56 5.44 -14.65 6.49
C THR A 56 5.56 -13.12 6.52
N ALA A 57 5.78 -12.52 5.36
CA ALA A 57 5.83 -11.08 5.21
C ALA A 57 5.07 -10.64 3.95
N LYS A 58 4.59 -9.39 3.96
CA LYS A 58 3.96 -8.76 2.79
C LYS A 58 4.51 -7.34 2.61
N ASN A 59 4.79 -6.99 1.34
CA ASN A 59 5.18 -5.65 0.95
C ASN A 59 3.94 -4.82 0.60
N LEU A 60 3.86 -3.62 1.15
CA LEU A 60 2.85 -2.62 0.84
C LEU A 60 3.54 -1.45 0.15
N ASN A 61 3.06 -1.07 -1.02
CA ASN A 61 3.55 0.11 -1.73
C ASN A 61 2.67 1.30 -1.39
N ALA A 62 3.20 2.22 -0.61
CA ALA A 62 2.53 3.47 -0.27
C ALA A 62 3.07 4.61 -1.15
N VAL A 63 2.24 5.61 -1.42
CA VAL A 63 2.70 6.86 -2.02
C VAL A 63 3.69 7.57 -1.08
N ASP A 64 4.54 8.45 -1.60
CA ASP A 64 5.38 9.29 -0.75
C ASP A 64 4.51 10.15 0.19
N ASP A 65 5.03 10.46 1.37
CA ASP A 65 4.32 11.14 2.46
C ASP A 65 2.98 10.48 2.90
N TRP A 66 2.81 9.17 2.66
CA TRP A 66 1.61 8.45 3.08
C TRP A 66 1.38 8.55 4.59
N ASN A 67 0.23 9.12 4.97
CA ASN A 67 -0.21 9.24 6.35
C ASN A 67 -1.37 8.26 6.59
N GLY A 68 -1.05 7.07 7.08
CA GLY A 68 -2.01 6.03 7.37
C GLY A 68 -1.70 5.25 8.64
N LYS A 69 -2.49 4.23 8.90
CA LYS A 69 -2.37 3.31 10.03
C LYS A 69 -2.35 1.87 9.52
N ILE A 70 -1.47 1.07 10.11
CA ILE A 70 -1.41 -0.38 9.94
C ILE A 70 -1.45 -0.99 11.34
N TRP A 71 -2.31 -1.96 11.57
CA TRP A 71 -2.43 -2.64 12.86
C TRP A 71 -2.76 -4.12 12.67
N ALA A 72 -2.41 -4.96 13.63
CA ALA A 72 -2.74 -6.38 13.59
C ALA A 72 -4.15 -6.64 14.14
N ARG A 73 -4.85 -7.62 13.54
CA ARG A 73 -6.09 -8.20 14.07
C ARG A 73 -5.88 -9.69 14.33
N THR A 74 -6.47 -10.21 15.39
CA THR A 74 -6.34 -11.62 15.81
C THR A 74 -7.71 -12.22 16.12
N GLY A 75 -7.82 -13.54 16.00
CA GLY A 75 -9.05 -14.27 16.37
C GLY A 75 -10.25 -13.85 15.53
N CYS A 76 -10.07 -13.69 14.21
CA CYS A 76 -11.13 -13.24 13.33
C CYS A 76 -12.00 -14.41 12.83
N ASP A 77 -13.32 -14.22 12.77
CA ASP A 77 -14.27 -15.12 12.13
C ASP A 77 -14.38 -14.90 10.61
N GLU A 78 -15.29 -15.62 9.95
CA GLU A 78 -15.54 -15.50 8.50
C GLU A 78 -16.19 -14.16 8.08
N TYR A 79 -16.67 -13.38 9.05
CA TYR A 79 -17.30 -12.08 8.86
C TYR A 79 -16.36 -10.93 9.27
N PHE A 80 -15.08 -11.22 9.55
CA PHE A 80 -14.07 -10.26 10.01
C PHE A 80 -14.35 -9.60 11.36
N ASN A 81 -15.17 -10.23 12.21
CA ASN A 81 -15.23 -9.87 13.62
C ASN A 81 -14.01 -10.47 14.31
N CYS A 82 -13.13 -9.61 14.81
CA CYS A 82 -11.89 -10.03 15.44
C CYS A 82 -11.94 -9.79 16.96
N GLU A 83 -11.35 -10.71 17.73
CA GLU A 83 -11.20 -10.57 19.18
C GLU A 83 -10.41 -9.31 19.55
N THR A 84 -9.40 -8.95 18.74
CA THR A 84 -8.61 -7.74 18.93
C THR A 84 -8.44 -6.97 17.62
N GLY A 85 -8.33 -5.65 17.73
CA GLY A 85 -8.03 -4.77 16.59
C GLY A 85 -9.15 -4.66 15.55
N THR A 86 -10.39 -5.12 15.86
CA THR A 86 -11.51 -5.02 14.92
C THR A 86 -11.72 -3.59 14.44
N CYS A 87 -12.10 -3.42 13.18
CA CYS A 87 -12.48 -2.13 12.63
C CYS A 87 -13.91 -1.83 13.09
N LEU A 88 -14.12 -0.73 13.82
CA LEU A 88 -15.45 -0.23 14.21
C LEU A 88 -15.85 0.96 13.35
#